data_AF-A0A1R1A0A4-F1
#
_entry.id   AF-A0A1R1A0A4-F1
#
_cell.length_a   1.000
_cell.length_b   1.000
_cell.length_c   1.000
_cell.angle_alpha   90.00
_cell.angle_beta   90.00
_cell.angle_gamma   90.00
#
_symmetry.space_group_name_H-M   'P 1'
#
loop_
_entity.id
_entity.type
_entity.pdbx_description
1 polymer ?
#
loop_
_entity_poly.entity_id
_entity_poly.type
_entity_poly.pdbx_seq_one_letter_code
_entity_poly.pdbx_strand_id
1 'polypeptide(L)'
;MNDCIPLIGQHMQLLVQRFFTAEPLARYAEQFIADKLEETIRFGQLTVIHYRMFGGKGEDPIKAAAAVELFILASDILDDLQDQDVPSKPWMKVPMPISIHVASSLLTLSQQAMLSSTSNHEIRLALTEMMNAQLLKAANGQMLDIMNEMKDEESYLDVVKQKSATLLQLACMAGVILAGRPWNETVAEYALEIGVSAQIQNDLRDLLRWDEKSDFLQRKCTLLTLYLIEGEAEEDRWIKEYFEGRLTSEEIAMKRELFLETCERTGTILYGSVMSRMHYNRFEELVDSIQEISPWKAEFLHIINSKNA
;
A
#
# COMPACT_ATOMS: atom_id res chain seq x y z
N MET A 1 21.52 -2.65 -7.46
CA MET A 1 20.74 -3.07 -6.28
C MET A 1 19.90 -4.32 -6.49
N ASN A 2 19.95 -4.95 -7.68
CA ASN A 2 19.26 -6.21 -8.00
C ASN A 2 19.59 -7.37 -7.04
N ASP A 3 20.72 -7.29 -6.31
CA ASP A 3 21.13 -8.33 -5.36
C ASP A 3 20.41 -8.26 -4.00
N CYS A 4 19.65 -7.21 -3.68
CA CYS A 4 19.00 -7.13 -2.36
C CYS A 4 17.69 -7.94 -2.28
N ILE A 5 16.92 -8.07 -3.36
CA ILE A 5 15.63 -8.79 -3.34
C ILE A 5 15.83 -10.26 -2.96
N PRO A 6 16.75 -11.02 -3.60
CA PRO A 6 16.93 -12.42 -3.24
C PRO A 6 17.38 -12.58 -1.79
N LEU A 7 18.19 -11.65 -1.27
CA LEU A 7 18.65 -11.66 0.11
C LEU A 7 17.52 -11.35 1.11
N ILE A 8 16.64 -10.39 0.79
CA ILE A 8 15.43 -10.11 1.57
C ILE A 8 14.55 -11.36 1.63
N GLY A 9 14.25 -11.96 0.48
CA GLY A 9 13.44 -13.17 0.40
C GLY A 9 14.03 -14.35 1.16
N GLN A 10 15.34 -14.60 1.02
CA GLN A 10 16.06 -15.61 1.80
C GLN A 10 15.94 -15.33 3.31
N HIS A 11 16.06 -14.08 3.74
CA HIS A 11 15.92 -13.73 5.15
C HIS A 11 14.49 -13.94 5.68
N MET A 12 13.47 -13.61 4.89
CA MET A 12 12.07 -13.90 5.22
C MET A 12 11.84 -15.41 5.41
N GLN A 13 12.36 -16.24 4.49
CA GLN A 13 12.28 -17.70 4.57
C GLN A 13 13.01 -18.25 5.80
N LEU A 14 14.22 -17.74 6.09
CA LEU A 14 14.98 -18.12 7.29
C LEU A 14 14.21 -17.79 8.58
N LEU A 15 13.52 -16.65 8.64
CA LEU A 15 12.67 -16.28 9.77
C LEU A 15 11.47 -17.23 9.93
N VAL A 16 10.80 -17.58 8.83
CA VAL A 16 9.72 -18.57 8.83
C VAL A 16 10.21 -19.91 9.35
N GLN A 17 11.29 -20.46 8.80
CA GLN A 17 11.86 -21.75 9.20
C GLN A 17 12.32 -21.76 10.66
N ARG A 18 12.76 -20.62 11.17
CA ARG A 18 13.21 -20.48 12.56
C ARG A 18 12.06 -20.47 13.56
N PHE A 19 10.96 -19.77 13.26
CA PHE A 19 9.91 -19.48 14.24
C PHE A 19 8.63 -20.28 14.03
N PHE A 20 8.31 -20.71 12.81
CA PHE A 20 7.11 -21.50 12.52
C PHE A 20 7.43 -22.99 12.58
N THR A 21 7.26 -23.58 13.76
CA THR A 21 7.58 -25.00 14.01
C THR A 21 6.50 -25.96 13.49
N ALA A 22 5.29 -25.46 13.20
CA ALA A 22 4.23 -26.24 12.57
C ALA A 22 4.43 -26.24 11.05
N GLU A 23 4.66 -27.42 10.46
CA GLU A 23 4.87 -27.57 9.01
C GLU A 23 3.80 -26.87 8.17
N PRO A 24 2.48 -26.95 8.47
CA PRO A 24 1.49 -26.30 7.63
C PRO A 24 1.61 -24.78 7.62
N LEU A 25 1.92 -24.17 8.78
CA LEU A 25 2.10 -22.73 8.90
C LEU A 25 3.34 -22.27 8.11
N ALA A 26 4.46 -22.98 8.25
CA ALA A 26 5.67 -22.68 7.50
C ALA A 26 5.45 -22.80 5.98
N ARG A 27 4.81 -23.89 5.52
CA ARG A 27 4.53 -24.13 4.10
C ARG A 27 3.68 -23.05 3.47
N TYR A 28 2.57 -22.64 4.12
CA TYR A 28 1.73 -21.57 3.58
C TYR A 28 2.43 -20.21 3.62
N ALA A 29 3.17 -19.91 4.69
CA ALA A 29 3.95 -18.67 4.77
C ALA A 29 5.00 -18.60 3.65
N GLU A 30 5.76 -19.66 3.41
CA GLU A 30 6.75 -19.73 2.31
C GLU A 30 6.09 -19.56 0.93
N GLN A 31 4.91 -20.16 0.72
CA GLN A 31 4.15 -19.98 -0.51
C GLN A 31 3.72 -18.53 -0.72
N PHE A 32 3.21 -17.86 0.31
CA PHE A 32 2.77 -16.46 0.21
C PHE A 32 3.96 -15.50 0.03
N ILE A 33 5.09 -15.80 0.68
CA ILE A 33 6.35 -15.06 0.47
C ILE A 33 6.83 -15.20 -0.97
N ALA A 34 6.74 -16.39 -1.58
CA ALA A 34 7.14 -16.58 -2.96
C ALA A 34 6.33 -15.69 -3.93
N ASP A 35 5.01 -15.63 -3.76
CA ASP A 35 4.14 -14.74 -4.56
C ASP A 35 4.47 -13.26 -4.32
N LYS A 36 4.66 -12.84 -3.07
CA LYS A 36 5.06 -11.47 -2.73
C LYS A 36 6.34 -11.04 -3.44
N LEU A 37 7.31 -11.94 -3.52
CA LEU A 37 8.60 -11.66 -4.15
C LEU A 37 8.52 -11.56 -5.69
N GLU A 38 7.40 -11.92 -6.32
CA GLU A 38 7.17 -11.71 -7.76
C GLU A 38 6.66 -10.29 -8.07
N GLU A 39 6.19 -9.53 -7.08
CA GLU A 39 5.62 -8.19 -7.28
C GLU A 39 6.65 -7.16 -7.76
N THR A 40 6.20 -6.16 -8.53
CA THR A 40 7.09 -5.16 -9.13
C THR A 40 7.76 -4.28 -8.07
N ILE A 41 6.99 -3.77 -7.10
CA ILE A 41 7.50 -2.96 -5.99
C ILE A 41 7.55 -3.81 -4.74
N ARG A 42 8.75 -3.88 -4.15
CA ARG A 42 8.97 -4.52 -2.85
C ARG A 42 9.42 -3.45 -1.87
N PHE A 43 8.69 -3.30 -0.78
CA PHE A 43 8.88 -2.22 0.19
C PHE A 43 10.23 -2.33 0.90
N GLY A 44 10.73 -3.55 1.11
CA GLY A 44 12.08 -3.80 1.60
C GLY A 44 13.17 -3.18 0.72
N GLN A 45 12.97 -3.06 -0.58
CA GLN A 45 13.91 -2.33 -1.44
C GLN A 45 13.90 -0.83 -1.13
N LEU A 46 12.75 -0.26 -0.80
CA LEU A 46 12.63 1.12 -0.32
C LEU A 46 13.40 1.32 0.99
N THR A 47 13.33 0.36 1.92
CA THR A 47 14.16 0.39 3.13
C THR A 47 15.66 0.41 2.78
N VAL A 48 16.11 -0.44 1.86
CA VAL A 48 17.53 -0.53 1.47
C VAL A 48 18.03 0.73 0.75
N ILE A 49 17.27 1.27 -0.21
CA ILE A 49 17.66 2.49 -0.94
C ILE A 49 17.74 3.68 0.01
N HIS A 50 16.79 3.84 0.94
CA HIS A 50 16.81 4.94 1.91
C HIS A 50 17.96 4.80 2.91
N TYR A 51 18.26 3.59 3.38
CA TYR A 51 19.46 3.35 4.19
C TYR A 51 20.73 3.85 3.50
N ARG A 52 20.86 3.61 2.19
CA ARG A 52 22.01 4.03 1.40
C ARG A 52 22.02 5.53 1.12
N MET A 53 20.87 6.13 0.78
CA MET A 53 20.69 7.58 0.60
C MET A 53 21.18 8.33 1.84
N PHE A 54 20.82 7.86 3.02
CA PHE A 54 21.16 8.53 4.28
C PHE A 54 22.55 8.16 4.85
N GLY A 55 23.38 7.51 4.03
CA GLY A 55 24.79 7.25 4.32
C GLY A 55 25.04 6.05 5.24
N GLY A 56 24.14 5.07 5.24
CA GLY A 56 24.28 3.82 5.97
C GLY A 56 25.60 3.10 5.64
N LYS A 57 26.41 2.85 6.67
CA LYS A 57 27.75 2.23 6.58
C LYS A 57 27.95 1.05 7.55
N GLY A 58 26.91 0.70 8.30
CA GLY A 58 26.95 -0.25 9.41
C GLY A 58 26.16 -1.52 9.13
N GLU A 59 25.12 -1.75 9.93
CA GLU A 59 24.29 -2.95 9.95
C GLU A 59 23.67 -3.28 8.59
N ASP A 60 23.43 -4.57 8.39
CA ASP A 60 22.85 -5.10 7.16
C ASP A 60 21.37 -4.69 7.04
N PRO A 61 21.00 -3.82 6.05
CA PRO A 61 19.63 -3.37 5.90
C PRO A 61 18.66 -4.48 5.51
N ILE A 62 19.16 -5.65 5.09
CA ILE A 62 18.34 -6.78 4.66
C ILE A 62 17.43 -7.29 5.77
N LYS A 63 17.87 -7.27 7.05
CA LYS A 63 17.04 -7.75 8.16
C LYS A 63 15.85 -6.82 8.44
N ALA A 64 16.10 -5.51 8.48
CA ALA A 64 15.03 -4.53 8.63
C ALA A 64 14.11 -4.51 7.41
N ALA A 65 14.67 -4.63 6.21
CA ALA A 65 13.92 -4.72 4.96
C ALA A 65 13.00 -5.96 4.93
N ALA A 66 13.48 -7.13 5.36
CA ALA A 66 12.66 -8.33 5.48
C ALA A 66 11.56 -8.21 6.53
N ALA A 67 11.83 -7.54 7.67
CA ALA A 67 10.80 -7.23 8.65
C ALA A 67 9.69 -6.34 8.06
N VAL A 68 10.06 -5.29 7.31
CA VAL A 68 9.10 -4.46 6.57
C VAL A 68 8.34 -5.28 5.52
N GLU A 69 9.01 -6.10 4.71
CA GLU A 69 8.35 -6.89 3.67
C GLU A 69 7.36 -7.92 4.23
N LEU A 70 7.70 -8.58 5.35
CA LEU A 70 6.78 -9.50 6.06
C LEU A 70 5.54 -8.77 6.56
N PHE A 71 5.73 -7.54 7.03
CA PHE A 71 4.64 -6.71 7.49
C PHE A 71 3.70 -6.33 6.35
N ILE A 72 4.26 -5.85 5.23
CA ILE A 72 3.47 -5.51 4.04
C ILE A 72 2.72 -6.74 3.52
N LEU A 73 3.38 -7.90 3.43
CA LEU A 73 2.70 -9.15 3.05
C LEU A 73 1.53 -9.49 3.98
N ALA A 74 1.71 -9.35 5.30
CA ALA A 74 0.63 -9.60 6.25
C ALA A 74 -0.54 -8.62 6.05
N SER A 75 -0.25 -7.34 5.79
CA SER A 75 -1.25 -6.32 5.49
C SER A 75 -2.00 -6.63 4.19
N ASP A 76 -1.30 -6.95 3.10
CA ASP A 76 -1.91 -7.27 1.80
C ASP A 76 -2.83 -8.49 1.90
N ILE A 77 -2.41 -9.56 2.60
CA ILE A 77 -3.27 -10.74 2.80
C ILE A 77 -4.54 -10.35 3.55
N LEU A 78 -4.45 -9.52 4.59
CA LEU A 78 -5.63 -9.10 5.35
C LEU A 78 -6.55 -8.18 4.54
N ASP A 79 -5.98 -7.27 3.75
CA ASP A 79 -6.70 -6.35 2.87
C ASP A 79 -7.46 -7.13 1.78
N ASP A 80 -6.77 -8.00 1.03
CA ASP A 80 -7.38 -8.84 -0.01
C ASP A 80 -8.49 -9.74 0.54
N LEU A 81 -8.36 -10.24 1.78
CA LEU A 81 -9.41 -11.04 2.43
C LEU A 81 -10.63 -10.20 2.83
N GLN A 82 -10.43 -8.94 3.22
CA GLN A 82 -11.48 -8.01 3.61
C GLN A 82 -12.23 -7.49 2.39
N ASP A 83 -11.50 -7.10 1.35
CA ASP A 83 -12.05 -6.60 0.08
C ASP A 83 -12.56 -7.74 -0.82
N GLN A 84 -12.11 -8.97 -0.51
CA GLN A 84 -12.35 -10.19 -1.28
C GLN A 84 -11.88 -10.08 -2.73
N ASP A 85 -11.05 -9.11 -3.06
CA ASP A 85 -10.55 -8.88 -4.41
C ASP A 85 -9.32 -9.74 -4.71
N VAL A 86 -8.86 -9.71 -5.97
CA VAL A 86 -7.67 -10.44 -6.42
C VAL A 86 -7.70 -11.98 -6.20
N PRO A 87 -8.70 -12.73 -6.71
CA PRO A 87 -8.85 -14.18 -6.51
C PRO A 87 -7.68 -15.03 -7.06
N SER A 88 -6.79 -14.43 -7.85
CA SER A 88 -5.58 -15.06 -8.36
C SER A 88 -4.53 -15.34 -7.27
N LYS A 89 -4.52 -14.57 -6.17
CA LYS A 89 -3.50 -14.68 -5.12
C LYS A 89 -3.59 -16.02 -4.37
N PRO A 90 -2.46 -16.59 -3.91
CA PRO A 90 -2.44 -17.91 -3.27
C PRO A 90 -3.21 -17.91 -1.95
N TRP A 91 -3.22 -16.82 -1.19
CA TRP A 91 -4.00 -16.69 0.04
C TRP A 91 -5.51 -16.60 -0.18
N MET A 92 -5.97 -16.29 -1.39
CA MET A 92 -7.38 -16.34 -1.77
C MET A 92 -7.83 -17.74 -2.22
N LYS A 93 -6.88 -18.65 -2.48
CA LYS A 93 -7.13 -20.02 -2.98
C LYS A 93 -7.14 -21.09 -1.88
N VAL A 94 -6.86 -20.70 -0.63
CA VAL A 94 -6.92 -21.59 0.53
C VAL A 94 -8.06 -21.16 1.45
N PRO A 95 -8.54 -22.03 2.36
CA PRO A 95 -9.60 -21.67 3.29
C PRO A 95 -9.26 -20.40 4.09
N MET A 96 -10.18 -19.45 4.14
CA MET A 96 -10.02 -18.17 4.85
C MET A 96 -9.45 -18.29 6.28
N PRO A 97 -9.85 -19.27 7.13
CA PRO A 97 -9.25 -19.43 8.44
C PRO A 97 -7.74 -19.69 8.41
N ILE A 98 -7.23 -20.34 7.37
CA ILE A 98 -5.79 -20.56 7.17
C ILE A 98 -5.12 -19.24 6.81
N SER A 99 -5.64 -18.50 5.84
CA SER A 99 -5.05 -17.25 5.38
C SER A 99 -4.99 -16.20 6.49
N ILE A 100 -6.06 -16.05 7.27
CA ILE A 100 -6.09 -15.16 8.45
C ILE A 100 -5.04 -15.58 9.49
N HIS A 101 -4.89 -16.88 9.73
CA HIS A 101 -3.91 -17.37 10.70
C HIS A 101 -2.47 -17.14 10.22
N VAL A 102 -2.20 -17.36 8.93
CA VAL A 102 -0.87 -17.08 8.34
C VAL A 102 -0.58 -15.59 8.40
N ALA A 103 -1.52 -14.72 8.02
CA ALA A 103 -1.33 -13.27 8.03
C ALA A 103 -1.06 -12.72 9.45
N SER A 104 -1.86 -13.11 10.44
CA SER A 104 -1.64 -12.72 11.84
C SER A 104 -0.31 -13.25 12.41
N SER A 105 0.12 -14.43 11.97
CA SER A 105 1.43 -15.00 12.33
C SER A 105 2.58 -14.24 11.67
N LEU A 106 2.47 -13.88 10.39
CA LEU A 106 3.44 -13.06 9.66
C LEU A 106 3.55 -11.66 10.25
N LEU A 107 2.43 -11.07 10.67
CA LEU A 107 2.41 -9.79 11.38
C LEU A 107 3.25 -9.87 12.66
N THR A 108 3.04 -10.90 13.48
CA THR A 108 3.83 -11.13 14.70
C THR A 108 5.31 -11.40 14.37
N LEU A 109 5.57 -12.18 13.31
CA LEU A 109 6.93 -12.48 12.86
C LEU A 109 7.66 -11.22 12.37
N SER A 110 6.97 -10.28 11.74
CA SER A 110 7.52 -9.01 11.29
C SER A 110 8.03 -8.16 12.46
N GLN A 111 7.28 -8.11 13.57
CA GLN A 111 7.67 -7.42 14.80
C GLN A 111 8.88 -8.11 15.44
N GLN A 112 8.86 -9.45 15.52
CA GLN A 112 9.99 -10.24 16.02
C GLN A 112 11.25 -10.06 15.16
N ALA A 113 11.09 -9.96 13.83
CA ALA A 113 12.17 -9.70 12.90
C ALA A 113 12.77 -8.31 13.13
N MET A 114 11.92 -7.28 13.31
CA MET A 114 12.37 -5.92 13.59
C MET A 114 13.17 -5.82 14.91
N LEU A 115 12.76 -6.57 15.94
CA LEU A 115 13.51 -6.72 17.20
C LEU A 115 14.87 -7.42 17.04
N SER A 116 15.18 -8.00 15.89
CA SER A 116 16.47 -8.62 15.59
C SER A 116 17.21 -7.97 14.42
N SER A 117 16.70 -6.83 13.94
CA SER A 117 17.15 -6.18 12.70
C SER A 117 18.53 -5.52 12.82
N THR A 118 18.92 -5.08 14.02
CA THR A 118 20.19 -4.38 14.28
C THR A 118 20.67 -4.67 15.71
N SER A 119 22.00 -4.70 15.92
CA SER A 119 22.58 -4.84 17.26
C SER A 119 22.44 -3.55 18.08
N ASN A 120 22.37 -2.38 17.43
CA ASN A 120 22.21 -1.10 18.09
C ASN A 120 20.84 -1.00 18.78
N HIS A 121 20.85 -0.90 20.11
CA HIS A 121 19.63 -0.92 20.91
C HIS A 121 18.71 0.28 20.68
N GLU A 122 19.27 1.48 20.55
CA GLU A 122 18.50 2.73 20.38
C GLU A 122 17.81 2.75 19.01
N ILE A 123 18.56 2.40 17.94
CA ILE A 123 18.00 2.29 16.58
C ILE A 123 16.92 1.20 16.53
N ARG A 124 17.16 0.04 17.16
CA ARG A 124 16.19 -1.05 17.21
C ARG A 124 14.88 -0.64 17.88
N LEU A 125 14.97 0.06 19.02
CA LEU A 125 13.80 0.55 19.74
C LEU A 125 13.03 1.55 18.88
N ALA A 126 13.72 2.55 18.31
CA ALA A 126 13.10 3.55 17.44
C ALA A 126 12.41 2.93 16.22
N LEU A 127 13.02 1.94 15.57
CA LEU A 127 12.42 1.23 14.43
C LEU A 127 11.16 0.47 14.84
N THR A 128 11.19 -0.21 15.99
CA THR A 128 10.05 -1.01 16.47
C THR A 128 8.89 -0.12 16.92
N GLU A 129 9.17 0.97 17.62
CA GLU A 129 8.17 1.98 18.00
C GLU A 129 7.53 2.61 16.76
N MET A 130 8.36 3.06 15.80
CA MET A 130 7.89 3.65 14.55
C MET A 130 7.06 2.66 13.74
N MET A 131 7.52 1.42 13.57
CA MET A 131 6.80 0.37 12.85
C MET A 131 5.43 0.09 13.47
N ASN A 132 5.36 -0.07 14.78
CA ASN A 132 4.10 -0.31 15.47
C ASN A 132 3.15 0.91 15.39
N ALA A 133 3.68 2.13 15.50
CA ALA A 133 2.88 3.34 15.34
C ALA A 133 2.27 3.44 13.92
N GLN A 134 3.06 3.14 12.89
CA GLN A 134 2.58 3.12 11.49
C GLN A 134 1.54 2.03 11.25
N LEU A 135 1.73 0.85 11.85
CA LEU A 135 0.74 -0.23 11.79
C LEU A 135 -0.59 0.17 12.45
N LEU A 136 -0.55 0.81 13.62
CA LEU A 136 -1.76 1.31 14.27
C LEU A 136 -2.46 2.37 13.42
N LYS A 137 -1.69 3.25 12.76
CA LYS A 137 -2.24 4.23 11.83
C LYS A 137 -2.90 3.57 10.61
N ALA A 138 -2.25 2.56 10.03
CA ALA A 138 -2.81 1.73 8.95
C ALA A 138 -4.11 1.03 9.36
N ALA A 139 -4.16 0.49 10.58
CA ALA A 139 -5.38 -0.14 11.10
C ALA A 139 -6.56 0.83 11.26
N ASN A 140 -6.30 2.10 11.65
CA ASN A 140 -7.34 3.13 11.70
C ASN A 140 -7.83 3.48 10.29
N GLY A 141 -6.91 3.69 9.34
CA GLY A 141 -7.26 3.93 7.93
C GLY A 141 -8.08 2.79 7.33
N GLN A 142 -7.67 1.54 7.59
CA GLN A 142 -8.38 0.35 7.14
C GLN A 142 -9.82 0.28 7.67
N MET A 143 -10.03 0.59 8.95
CA MET A 143 -11.37 0.59 9.52
C MET A 143 -12.27 1.64 8.86
N LEU A 144 -11.76 2.85 8.63
CA LEU A 144 -12.51 3.90 7.97
C LEU A 144 -12.88 3.54 6.53
N ASP A 145 -11.97 2.86 5.82
CA ASP A 145 -12.19 2.37 4.46
C ASP A 145 -13.25 1.26 4.41
N ILE A 146 -13.15 0.23 5.27
CA ILE A 146 -14.16 -0.85 5.37
C ILE A 146 -15.55 -0.30 5.70
N MET A 147 -15.60 0.67 6.62
CA MET A 147 -16.86 1.30 7.03
C MET A 147 -17.38 2.32 6.01
N ASN A 148 -16.60 2.61 4.96
CA ASN A 148 -16.92 3.56 3.90
C ASN A 148 -17.22 4.97 4.45
N GLU A 149 -16.48 5.40 5.48
CA GLU A 149 -16.70 6.64 6.25
C GLU A 149 -16.05 7.90 5.59
N MET A 150 -15.92 7.89 4.26
CA MET A 150 -15.42 9.02 3.46
C MET A 150 -16.60 9.82 2.92
N LYS A 151 -16.60 11.13 3.16
CA LYS A 151 -17.74 12.03 2.86
C LYS A 151 -17.42 13.05 1.77
N ASP A 152 -16.14 13.31 1.55
CA ASP A 152 -15.60 14.34 0.68
C ASP A 152 -14.17 13.98 0.27
N GLU A 153 -13.60 14.78 -0.63
CA GLU A 153 -12.22 14.63 -1.11
C GLU A 153 -11.20 14.63 0.05
N GLU A 154 -11.38 15.50 1.05
CA GLU A 154 -10.45 15.64 2.19
C GLU A 154 -10.40 14.36 3.03
N SER A 155 -11.57 13.84 3.41
CA SER A 155 -11.67 12.59 4.18
C SER A 155 -11.16 11.38 3.40
N TYR A 156 -11.37 11.32 2.08
CA TYR A 156 -10.74 10.30 1.23
C TYR A 156 -9.22 10.38 1.30
N LEU A 157 -8.63 11.55 1.07
CA LEU A 157 -7.18 11.74 1.09
C LEU A 157 -6.58 11.36 2.45
N ASP A 158 -7.28 11.68 3.55
CA ASP A 158 -6.84 11.33 4.90
C ASP A 158 -6.92 9.84 5.18
N VAL A 159 -7.93 9.13 4.67
CA VAL A 159 -8.01 7.66 4.76
C VAL A 159 -6.86 7.02 3.98
N VAL A 160 -6.60 7.47 2.74
CA VAL A 160 -5.49 6.95 1.92
C VAL A 160 -4.14 7.19 2.60
N LYS A 161 -3.92 8.38 3.18
CA LYS A 161 -2.70 8.71 3.94
C LYS A 161 -2.52 7.82 5.17
N GLN A 162 -3.62 7.40 5.80
CA GLN A 162 -3.59 6.54 6.98
C GLN A 162 -3.43 5.07 6.62
N LYS A 163 -4.11 4.57 5.58
CA LYS A 163 -4.13 3.17 5.14
C LYS A 163 -2.87 2.81 4.34
N SER A 164 -2.85 3.13 3.05
CA SER A 164 -1.87 2.59 2.11
C SER A 164 -0.60 3.44 2.04
N ALA A 165 -0.71 4.77 2.05
CA ALA A 165 0.46 5.64 1.90
C ALA A 165 1.39 5.59 3.14
N THR A 166 0.84 5.34 4.33
CA THR A 166 1.61 5.22 5.57
C THR A 166 2.58 4.02 5.54
N LEU A 167 2.27 2.99 4.75
CA LEU A 167 3.13 1.82 4.58
C LEU A 167 4.38 2.15 3.76
N LEU A 168 4.26 3.05 2.78
CA LEU A 168 5.42 3.57 2.01
C LEU A 168 6.29 4.43 2.91
N GLN A 169 5.66 5.29 3.72
CA GLN A 169 6.35 6.09 4.73
C GLN A 169 7.13 5.20 5.71
N LEU A 170 6.53 4.12 6.21
CA LEU A 170 7.20 3.12 7.04
C LEU A 170 8.48 2.58 6.37
N ALA A 171 8.38 2.12 5.12
CA ALA A 171 9.51 1.52 4.42
C ALA A 171 10.64 2.53 4.19
N CYS A 172 10.31 3.74 3.73
CA CYS A 172 11.29 4.80 3.52
C CYS A 172 11.98 5.19 4.84
N MET A 173 11.20 5.45 5.88
CA MET A 173 11.71 5.90 7.18
C MET A 173 12.46 4.81 7.95
N ALA A 174 12.12 3.53 7.76
CA ALA A 174 12.91 2.43 8.30
C ALA A 174 14.37 2.49 7.81
N GLY A 175 14.58 2.81 6.53
CA GLY A 175 15.94 2.99 5.99
C GLY A 175 16.67 4.17 6.61
N VAL A 176 15.98 5.32 6.75
CA VAL A 176 16.53 6.55 7.35
C VAL A 176 16.98 6.31 8.79
N ILE A 177 16.10 5.74 9.63
CA ILE A 177 16.37 5.47 11.04
C ILE A 177 17.48 4.43 11.17
N LEU A 178 17.46 3.38 10.35
CA LEU A 178 18.51 2.36 10.36
C LEU A 178 19.90 2.95 10.01
N ALA A 179 19.95 3.98 9.17
CA ALA A 179 21.18 4.72 8.86
C ALA A 179 21.67 5.61 10.02
N GLY A 180 21.00 5.58 11.17
CA GLY A 180 21.32 6.37 12.35
C GLY A 180 20.90 7.84 12.21
N ARG A 181 19.93 8.14 11.34
CA ARG A 181 19.37 9.48 11.16
C ARG A 181 18.04 9.61 11.90
N PRO A 182 17.70 10.81 12.41
CA PRO A 182 16.39 11.05 13.00
C PRO A 182 15.28 10.98 11.94
N TRP A 183 14.03 11.06 12.40
CA TRP A 183 12.89 11.20 11.50
C TRP A 183 13.10 12.40 10.55
N ASN A 184 12.78 12.20 9.27
CA ASN A 184 12.94 13.22 8.23
C ASN A 184 11.56 13.52 7.63
N GLU A 185 11.04 14.71 7.92
CA GLU A 185 9.69 15.10 7.50
C GLU A 185 9.54 15.16 5.98
N THR A 186 10.57 15.56 5.24
CA THR A 186 10.53 15.59 3.78
C THR A 186 10.41 14.18 3.19
N VAL A 187 11.13 13.20 3.76
CA VAL A 187 10.99 11.77 3.39
C VAL A 187 9.61 11.26 3.73
N ALA A 188 9.13 11.59 4.91
CA ALA A 188 7.80 11.21 5.36
C ALA A 188 6.70 11.76 4.45
N GLU A 189 6.80 13.04 4.05
CA GLU A 189 5.85 13.73 3.18
C GLU A 189 5.87 13.15 1.76
N TYR A 190 7.03 13.01 1.11
CA TYR A 190 7.05 12.50 -0.27
C TYR A 190 6.57 11.04 -0.35
N ALA A 191 6.82 10.24 0.69
CA ALA A 191 6.35 8.86 0.73
C ALA A 191 4.82 8.79 0.81
N LEU A 192 4.19 9.75 1.50
CA LEU A 192 2.73 9.89 1.49
C LEU A 192 2.23 10.33 0.11
N GLU A 193 2.86 11.34 -0.50
CA GLU A 193 2.45 11.88 -1.81
C GLU A 193 2.48 10.82 -2.92
N ILE A 194 3.55 10.03 -3.01
CA ILE A 194 3.60 8.94 -4.00
C ILE A 194 2.60 7.82 -3.68
N GLY A 195 2.31 7.57 -2.39
CA GLY A 195 1.27 6.63 -1.98
C GLY A 195 -0.12 7.07 -2.36
N VAL A 196 -0.47 8.35 -2.17
CA VAL A 196 -1.74 8.93 -2.60
C VAL A 196 -1.87 8.87 -4.12
N SER A 197 -0.83 9.28 -4.85
CA SER A 197 -0.82 9.21 -6.31
C SER A 197 -1.07 7.78 -6.82
N ALA A 198 -0.43 6.79 -6.20
CA ALA A 198 -0.59 5.38 -6.52
C ALA A 198 -1.99 4.83 -6.20
N GLN A 199 -2.61 5.27 -5.10
CA GLN A 199 -3.97 4.85 -4.76
C GLN A 199 -4.98 5.39 -5.77
N ILE A 200 -4.90 6.68 -6.12
CA ILE A 200 -5.80 7.27 -7.12
C ILE A 200 -5.68 6.56 -8.48
N GLN A 201 -4.48 6.11 -8.86
CA GLN A 201 -4.28 5.29 -10.07
C GLN A 201 -4.94 3.91 -10.00
N ASN A 202 -4.95 3.29 -8.81
CA ASN A 202 -5.65 2.04 -8.60
C ASN A 202 -7.16 2.25 -8.72
N ASP A 203 -7.71 3.24 -8.02
CA ASP A 203 -9.14 3.57 -8.07
C ASP A 203 -9.59 3.91 -9.51
N LEU A 204 -8.75 4.61 -10.30
CA LEU A 204 -9.00 4.87 -11.72
C LEU A 204 -9.12 3.59 -12.56
N ARG A 205 -8.26 2.61 -12.27
CA ARG A 205 -8.25 1.31 -12.94
C ARG A 205 -9.52 0.54 -12.58
N ASP A 206 -9.92 0.55 -11.32
CA ASP A 206 -11.01 -0.28 -10.79
C ASP A 206 -12.40 0.34 -11.01
N LEU A 207 -12.50 1.67 -11.18
CA LEU A 207 -13.75 2.35 -11.57
C LEU A 207 -14.33 1.77 -12.88
N LEU A 208 -13.48 1.47 -13.87
CA LEU A 208 -13.92 1.05 -15.21
C LEU A 208 -14.11 -0.47 -15.36
N ARG A 209 -13.76 -1.27 -14.34
CA ARG A 209 -13.80 -2.75 -14.39
C ARG A 209 -15.18 -3.29 -14.04
N TRP A 210 -16.01 -3.49 -15.06
CA TRP A 210 -17.40 -3.96 -14.93
C TRP A 210 -17.56 -5.49 -15.03
N ASP A 211 -16.48 -6.24 -15.16
CA ASP A 211 -16.50 -7.68 -15.44
C ASP A 211 -16.57 -8.55 -14.19
N GLU A 212 -15.95 -8.15 -13.06
CA GLU A 212 -16.05 -8.97 -11.83
C GLU A 212 -16.13 -8.18 -10.51
N LYS A 213 -15.50 -7.01 -10.35
CA LYS A 213 -15.48 -6.22 -9.10
C LYS A 213 -15.11 -4.75 -9.35
N SER A 214 -16.08 -3.92 -9.73
CA SER A 214 -15.89 -2.46 -9.78
C SER A 214 -16.06 -1.85 -8.39
N ASP A 215 -15.21 -0.91 -8.00
CA ASP A 215 -15.40 -0.06 -6.83
C ASP A 215 -16.78 0.62 -6.84
N PHE A 216 -17.23 1.04 -8.03
CA PHE A 216 -18.55 1.63 -8.22
C PHE A 216 -19.67 0.63 -7.87
N LEU A 217 -19.60 -0.60 -8.40
CA LEU A 217 -20.62 -1.65 -8.15
C LEU A 217 -20.62 -2.13 -6.69
N GLN A 218 -19.53 -1.90 -5.95
CA GLN A 218 -19.42 -2.17 -4.52
C GLN A 218 -19.79 -0.97 -3.65
N ARG A 219 -20.12 0.19 -4.26
CA ARG A 219 -20.36 1.47 -3.59
C ARG A 219 -19.18 1.94 -2.74
N LYS A 220 -17.94 1.57 -3.08
CA LYS A 220 -16.74 2.09 -2.41
C LYS A 220 -16.66 3.60 -2.66
N CYS A 221 -16.48 4.40 -1.60
CA CYS A 221 -16.32 5.85 -1.65
C CYS A 221 -14.88 6.21 -2.03
N THR A 222 -14.52 6.01 -3.29
CA THR A 222 -13.26 6.52 -3.86
C THR A 222 -13.39 7.98 -4.26
N LEU A 223 -12.26 8.67 -4.47
CA LEU A 223 -12.21 10.04 -5.00
C LEU A 223 -13.10 10.25 -6.23
N LEU A 224 -13.11 9.27 -7.13
CA LEU A 224 -13.83 9.31 -8.40
C LEU A 224 -15.35 9.18 -8.19
N THR A 225 -15.76 8.30 -7.28
CA THR A 225 -17.18 8.13 -6.95
C THR A 225 -17.73 9.33 -6.19
N LEU A 226 -16.95 9.92 -5.29
CA LEU A 226 -17.32 11.16 -4.59
C LEU A 226 -17.53 12.31 -5.59
N TYR A 227 -16.62 12.47 -6.55
CA TYR A 227 -16.76 13.43 -7.64
C TYR A 227 -18.04 13.24 -8.46
N LEU A 228 -18.40 11.98 -8.76
CA LEU A 228 -19.64 11.65 -9.47
C LEU A 228 -20.90 11.93 -8.63
N ILE A 229 -20.86 11.68 -7.32
CA ILE A 229 -21.98 11.89 -6.38
C ILE A 229 -22.25 13.37 -6.16
N GLU A 230 -21.21 14.20 -6.16
CA GLU A 230 -21.31 15.65 -6.01
C GLU A 230 -21.84 16.36 -7.28
N GLY A 231 -21.90 15.65 -8.42
CA GLY A 231 -22.42 16.19 -9.67
C GLY A 231 -23.88 16.67 -9.56
N GLU A 232 -24.17 17.87 -10.06
CA GLU A 232 -25.51 18.49 -9.99
C GLU A 232 -26.43 18.16 -11.18
N ALA A 233 -25.91 17.47 -12.20
CA ALA A 233 -26.70 17.16 -13.40
C ALA A 233 -27.83 16.17 -13.07
N GLU A 234 -29.09 16.57 -13.31
CA GLU A 234 -30.26 15.72 -13.01
C GLU A 234 -30.21 14.37 -13.74
N GLU A 235 -29.58 14.31 -14.92
CA GLU A 235 -29.38 13.05 -15.67
C GLU A 235 -28.43 12.05 -14.98
N ASP A 236 -27.58 12.51 -14.05
CA ASP A 236 -26.64 11.69 -13.28
C ASP A 236 -27.12 11.36 -11.86
N ARG A 237 -28.28 11.91 -11.46
CA ARG A 237 -28.84 11.74 -10.11
C ARG A 237 -28.97 10.28 -9.67
N TRP A 238 -29.12 9.37 -10.63
CA TRP A 238 -29.18 7.94 -10.38
C TRP A 238 -27.91 7.39 -9.69
N ILE A 239 -26.73 8.00 -9.90
CA ILE A 239 -25.48 7.60 -9.22
C ILE A 239 -25.62 7.86 -7.73
N LYS A 240 -26.03 9.07 -7.36
CA LYS A 240 -26.28 9.44 -5.95
C LYS A 240 -27.37 8.56 -5.34
N GLU A 241 -28.45 8.31 -6.06
CA GLU A 241 -29.52 7.39 -5.62
C GLU A 241 -29.00 5.97 -5.36
N TYR A 242 -28.08 5.50 -6.19
CA TYR A 242 -27.47 4.19 -6.01
C TYR A 242 -26.60 4.11 -4.75
N PHE A 243 -25.74 5.11 -4.51
CA PHE A 243 -24.91 5.19 -3.31
C PHE A 243 -25.74 5.39 -2.03
N GLU A 244 -26.88 6.06 -2.11
CA GLU A 244 -27.85 6.20 -1.02
C GLU A 244 -28.75 4.96 -0.84
N GLY A 245 -28.53 3.90 -1.62
CA GLY A 245 -29.25 2.62 -1.50
C GLY A 245 -30.66 2.63 -2.07
N ARG A 246 -31.06 3.65 -2.84
CA ARG A 246 -32.36 3.73 -3.50
C ARG A 246 -32.45 2.89 -4.79
N LEU A 247 -31.31 2.51 -5.36
CA LEU A 247 -31.22 1.58 -6.51
C LEU A 247 -30.47 0.31 -6.12
N THR A 248 -30.86 -0.84 -6.68
CA THR A 248 -30.19 -2.13 -6.47
C THR A 248 -29.06 -2.36 -7.46
N SER A 249 -28.15 -3.28 -7.14
CA SER A 249 -27.04 -3.62 -8.04
C SER A 249 -27.52 -4.24 -9.36
N GLU A 250 -28.66 -4.95 -9.38
CA GLU A 250 -29.27 -5.46 -10.60
C GLU A 250 -29.77 -4.34 -11.51
N GLU A 251 -30.34 -3.27 -10.94
CA GLU A 251 -30.78 -2.09 -11.71
C GLU A 251 -29.59 -1.34 -12.31
N ILE A 252 -28.45 -1.33 -11.61
CA ILE A 252 -27.21 -0.69 -12.08
C ILE A 252 -26.45 -1.55 -13.08
N ALA A 253 -26.52 -2.89 -13.00
CA ALA A 253 -25.82 -3.79 -13.91
C ALA A 253 -26.15 -3.53 -15.40
N MET A 254 -27.34 -3.01 -15.69
CA MET A 254 -27.77 -2.64 -17.05
C MET A 254 -27.36 -1.23 -17.49
N LYS A 255 -26.80 -0.41 -16.59
CA LYS A 255 -26.45 1.00 -16.83
C LYS A 255 -24.98 1.23 -17.19
N ARG A 256 -24.26 0.19 -17.63
CA ARG A 256 -22.83 0.29 -17.97
C ARG A 256 -22.53 1.38 -18.99
N GLU A 257 -23.26 1.40 -20.10
CA GLU A 257 -23.04 2.38 -21.16
C GLU A 257 -23.31 3.81 -20.66
N LEU A 258 -24.44 4.00 -19.97
CA LEU A 258 -24.77 5.28 -19.33
C LEU A 258 -23.70 5.73 -18.32
N PHE A 259 -23.17 4.81 -17.52
CA PHE A 259 -22.09 5.11 -16.57
C PHE A 259 -20.82 5.60 -17.29
N LEU A 260 -20.43 4.95 -18.38
CA LEU A 260 -19.28 5.36 -19.18
C LEU A 260 -19.51 6.74 -19.83
N GLU A 261 -20.71 6.99 -20.35
CA GLU A 261 -21.10 8.30 -20.89
C GLU A 261 -21.06 9.39 -19.80
N THR A 262 -21.55 9.11 -18.59
CA THR A 262 -21.45 10.03 -17.45
C THR A 262 -20.00 10.31 -17.10
N CYS A 263 -19.13 9.30 -17.02
CA CYS A 263 -17.71 9.48 -16.73
C CYS A 263 -17.00 10.35 -17.79
N GLU A 264 -17.35 10.17 -19.07
CA GLU A 264 -16.81 10.96 -20.17
C GLU A 264 -17.29 12.41 -20.10
N ARG A 265 -18.61 12.63 -19.94
CA ARG A 265 -19.20 13.97 -19.91
C ARG A 265 -18.77 14.79 -18.69
N THR A 266 -18.71 14.16 -17.52
CA THR A 266 -18.28 14.84 -16.28
C THR A 266 -16.77 14.99 -16.21
N GLY A 267 -16.01 14.22 -16.99
CA GLY A 267 -14.56 14.25 -16.96
C GLY A 267 -13.95 13.58 -15.72
N THR A 268 -14.65 12.64 -15.07
CA THR A 268 -14.18 11.95 -13.85
C THR A 268 -12.77 11.35 -14.01
N ILE A 269 -12.50 10.73 -15.15
CA ILE A 269 -11.19 10.12 -15.44
C ILE A 269 -10.10 11.20 -15.54
N LEU A 270 -10.41 12.35 -16.15
CA LEU A 270 -9.49 13.47 -16.26
C LEU A 270 -9.22 14.07 -14.88
N TYR A 271 -10.26 14.27 -14.07
CA TYR A 271 -10.13 14.76 -12.70
C TYR A 271 -9.21 13.85 -11.87
N GLY A 272 -9.48 12.54 -11.83
CA GLY A 272 -8.61 11.59 -11.13
C GLY A 272 -7.17 11.59 -11.64
N SER A 273 -6.98 11.67 -12.96
CA SER A 273 -5.64 11.73 -13.56
C SER A 273 -4.88 13.01 -13.18
N VAL A 274 -5.57 14.15 -13.11
CA VAL A 274 -4.99 15.42 -12.66
C VAL A 274 -4.62 15.34 -11.18
N MET A 275 -5.50 14.85 -10.33
CA MET A 275 -5.24 14.71 -8.89
C MET A 275 -4.06 13.77 -8.62
N SER A 276 -4.02 12.60 -9.25
CA SER A 276 -2.89 11.68 -9.16
C SER A 276 -1.57 12.33 -9.62
N ARG A 277 -1.61 13.12 -10.70
CA ARG A 277 -0.43 13.83 -11.23
C ARG A 277 0.02 14.96 -10.33
N MET A 278 -0.89 15.68 -9.67
CA MET A 278 -0.55 16.72 -8.70
C MET A 278 0.26 16.14 -7.54
N HIS A 279 -0.20 15.04 -6.94
CA HIS A 279 0.52 14.34 -5.87
C HIS A 279 1.87 13.78 -6.35
N TYR A 280 1.93 13.24 -7.58
CA TYR A 280 3.20 12.78 -8.16
C TYR A 280 4.21 13.92 -8.34
N ASN A 281 3.78 15.07 -8.88
CA ASN A 281 4.65 16.22 -9.07
C ASN A 281 5.16 16.74 -7.71
N ARG A 282 4.29 16.78 -6.70
CA ARG A 282 4.68 17.14 -5.33
C ARG A 282 5.72 16.18 -4.76
N PHE A 283 5.57 14.88 -5.00
CA PHE A 283 6.60 13.89 -4.68
C PHE A 283 7.93 14.22 -5.35
N GLU A 284 7.96 14.51 -6.66
CA GLU A 284 9.20 14.86 -7.37
C GLU A 284 9.86 16.12 -6.80
N GLU A 285 9.09 17.17 -6.51
CA GLU A 285 9.59 18.41 -5.89
C GLU A 285 10.26 18.16 -4.54
N LEU A 286 9.64 17.33 -3.69
CA LEU A 286 10.15 16.99 -2.37
C LEU A 286 11.42 16.14 -2.46
N VAL A 287 11.46 15.17 -3.38
CA VAL A 287 12.66 14.36 -3.65
C VAL A 287 13.80 15.25 -4.13
N ASP A 288 13.52 16.22 -4.99
CA ASP A 288 14.53 17.15 -5.53
C ASP A 288 15.11 18.09 -4.46
N SER A 289 14.38 18.32 -3.37
CA SER A 289 14.81 19.19 -2.27
C SER A 289 15.85 18.56 -1.32
N ILE A 290 16.01 17.23 -1.34
CA ILE A 290 16.91 16.51 -0.41
C ILE A 290 18.29 16.31 -1.04
N GLN A 291 19.33 16.76 -0.34
CA GLN A 291 20.71 16.69 -0.83
C GLN A 291 21.31 15.28 -0.70
N GLU A 292 20.87 14.53 0.31
CA GLU A 292 21.31 13.18 0.66
C GLU A 292 20.96 12.13 -0.40
N ILE A 293 20.09 12.44 -1.37
CA ILE A 293 19.64 11.46 -2.38
C ILE A 293 20.72 11.21 -3.46
N SER A 294 21.67 12.11 -3.69
CA SER A 294 22.71 11.93 -4.73
C SER A 294 23.85 11.05 -4.22
N PRO A 295 24.09 9.81 -4.71
CA PRO A 295 23.88 9.30 -6.08
C PRO A 295 22.70 8.32 -6.30
N TRP A 296 21.93 8.02 -5.27
CA TRP A 296 20.88 6.99 -5.24
C TRP A 296 19.54 7.44 -5.85
N LYS A 297 19.38 8.72 -6.18
CA LYS A 297 18.13 9.32 -6.71
C LYS A 297 17.60 8.60 -7.94
N ALA A 298 18.46 8.38 -8.93
CA ALA A 298 18.06 7.72 -10.16
C ALA A 298 17.56 6.29 -9.90
N GLU A 299 18.19 5.59 -8.95
CA GLU A 299 17.79 4.24 -8.57
C GLU A 299 16.48 4.23 -7.76
N PHE A 300 16.29 5.19 -6.85
CA PHE A 300 15.01 5.37 -6.16
C PHE A 300 13.86 5.64 -7.13
N LEU A 301 14.03 6.62 -8.03
CA LEU A 301 13.01 6.95 -9.03
C LEU A 301 12.76 5.78 -9.99
N HIS A 302 13.79 4.99 -10.32
CA HIS A 302 13.61 3.78 -11.11
C HIS A 302 12.75 2.73 -10.37
N ILE A 303 12.98 2.52 -9.08
CA ILE A 303 12.15 1.62 -8.25
C ILE A 303 10.69 2.09 -8.26
N ILE A 304 10.44 3.36 -8.01
CA ILE A 304 9.08 3.92 -7.99
C ILE A 304 8.40 3.84 -9.36
N ASN A 305 9.11 4.19 -10.43
CA ASN A 305 8.55 4.26 -11.78
C ASN A 305 8.45 2.91 -12.49
N SER A 306 9.05 1.85 -11.95
CA SER A 306 8.88 0.49 -12.45
C SER A 306 7.41 0.02 -12.39
N LYS A 307 6.54 0.71 -11.63
CA LYS A 307 5.08 0.52 -11.59
C LYS A 307 4.35 0.93 -12.88
N ASN A 308 4.96 1.78 -13.71
CA ASN A 308 4.34 2.41 -14.87
C ASN A 308 4.74 1.77 -16.22
N ALA A 309 5.43 0.62 -16.18
CA ALA A 309 5.91 -0.11 -17.36
C ALA A 309 5.19 -1.45 -17.52
#